data_AF-A0A933IWE2-F1
#
_entry.id   AF-A0A933IWE2-F1
#
_cell.length_a   1.000
_cell.length_b   1.000
_cell.length_c   1.000
_cell.angle_alpha   90.00
_cell.angle_beta   90.00
_cell.angle_gamma   90.00
#
_symmetry.space_group_name_H-M   'P 1'
#
loop_
_entity.id
_entity.type
_entity.pdbx_description
1 polymer ?
#
loop_
_entity_poly.entity_id
_entity_poly.type
_entity_poly.pdbx_seq_one_letter_code
_entity_poly.pdbx_strand_id
1 'polypeptide(L)'
;MHLQQTKRASRATGGPQYYFHDLTEPVKLYLRQKGVVSVALVTPYGATKSDFFAVSRDRKLGKGQKPEPGQVGHDRVQQGYAGQSIGEAIRHWYNLPSGDFERIDVDIEIFEDVFYITPLYYKLAHGRKQVPIRRIPNSLTFTRHYISPLWTEQLADVERHNKGIVHWSLEEICRIVADHRPKSRIPHIQEPDLLRASGPLAHLGLKLGAYVGKGYDCVETSLQFLRYPAYTVPLEIKKRSRDFQYQEKKYGKAELSRALVLCAFHDHEVMPKHIDVIELDALCEHASHFDT
;
A
#
# COMPACT_ATOMS: atom_id res chain seq x y z
N MET A 1 -20.56 -6.93 -1.88
CA MET A 1 -20.97 -5.53 -1.73
C MET A 1 -20.33 -4.67 -2.81
N HIS A 2 -20.91 -3.52 -3.13
CA HIS A 2 -20.35 -2.64 -4.16
C HIS A 2 -20.61 -1.16 -3.90
N LEU A 3 -19.81 -0.32 -4.53
CA LEU A 3 -19.98 1.12 -4.64
C LEU A 3 -20.64 1.45 -5.98
N GLN A 4 -21.74 2.19 -5.96
CA GLN A 4 -22.42 2.69 -7.16
C GLN A 4 -22.26 4.21 -7.27
N GLN A 5 -21.80 4.68 -8.43
CA GLN A 5 -21.71 6.12 -8.71
C GLN A 5 -23.10 6.66 -9.07
N THR A 6 -23.60 7.62 -8.29
CA THR A 6 -24.97 8.14 -8.48
C THR A 6 -25.05 9.46 -9.23
N LYS A 7 -23.99 10.29 -9.18
CA LYS A 7 -23.90 11.54 -9.94
C LYS A 7 -22.88 11.41 -11.06
N ARG A 8 -23.35 11.05 -12.26
CA ARG A 8 -22.54 11.00 -13.49
C ARG A 8 -22.22 12.43 -13.95
N ALA A 9 -21.08 12.63 -14.62
CA ALA A 9 -20.58 13.93 -15.10
C ALA A 9 -20.34 15.05 -14.06
N SER A 10 -20.49 14.80 -12.75
CA SER A 10 -20.28 15.80 -11.67
C SER A 10 -18.81 15.98 -11.27
N ARG A 11 -17.90 16.05 -12.24
CA ARG A 11 -16.45 16.28 -11.96
C ARG A 11 -16.14 17.73 -11.62
N ALA A 12 -16.99 18.67 -12.02
CA ALA A 12 -16.77 20.12 -11.87
C ALA A 12 -17.25 20.69 -10.50
N THR A 13 -18.16 20.04 -9.79
CA THR A 13 -18.68 20.52 -8.49
C THR A 13 -18.89 19.35 -7.51
N GLY A 14 -18.15 19.34 -6.40
CA GLY A 14 -18.32 18.38 -5.29
C GLY A 14 -17.99 16.90 -5.57
N GLY A 15 -17.60 16.55 -6.80
CA GLY A 15 -17.21 15.19 -7.20
C GLY A 15 -18.37 14.16 -7.27
N PRO A 16 -18.16 13.02 -7.94
CA PRO A 16 -19.14 11.93 -7.94
C PRO A 16 -19.31 11.32 -6.55
N GLN A 17 -20.57 11.04 -6.19
CA GLN A 17 -20.93 10.38 -4.94
C GLN A 17 -21.06 8.87 -5.14
N TYR A 18 -20.62 8.10 -4.14
CA TYR A 18 -20.63 6.64 -4.17
C TYR A 18 -21.45 6.08 -3.02
N TYR A 19 -22.50 5.35 -3.36
CA TYR A 19 -23.37 4.68 -2.38
C TYR A 19 -22.98 3.23 -2.23
N PHE A 20 -23.05 2.73 -1.00
CA PHE A 20 -22.90 1.32 -0.74
C PHE A 20 -24.19 0.59 -1.09
N HIS A 21 -24.02 -0.56 -1.75
CA HIS A 21 -25.08 -1.51 -2.04
C HIS A 21 -24.64 -2.90 -1.57
N ASP A 22 -25.61 -3.67 -1.10
CA ASP A 22 -25.43 -5.05 -0.65
C ASP A 22 -24.34 -5.18 0.43
N LEU A 23 -24.30 -4.24 1.38
CA LEU A 23 -23.43 -4.35 2.56
C LEU A 23 -23.74 -5.66 3.30
N THR A 24 -22.70 -6.35 3.74
CA THR A 24 -22.85 -7.51 4.62
C THR A 24 -23.42 -7.04 5.97
N GLU A 25 -24.18 -7.90 6.64
CA GLU A 25 -24.80 -7.56 7.93
C GLU A 25 -23.78 -7.09 8.98
N PRO A 26 -22.58 -7.70 9.14
CA PRO A 26 -21.57 -7.19 10.07
C PRO A 26 -21.14 -5.74 9.77
N VAL A 27 -20.85 -5.42 8.51
CA VAL A 27 -20.42 -4.07 8.10
C VAL A 27 -21.55 -3.05 8.29
N LYS A 28 -22.76 -3.44 7.91
CA LYS A 28 -23.96 -2.60 8.05
C LYS A 28 -24.28 -2.32 9.52
N LEU A 29 -24.29 -3.33 10.39
CA LEU A 29 -24.53 -3.18 11.83
C LEU A 29 -23.47 -2.27 12.47
N TYR A 30 -22.20 -2.50 12.14
CA TYR A 30 -21.11 -1.68 12.65
C TYR A 30 -21.25 -0.21 12.21
N LEU A 31 -21.55 0.03 10.92
CA LEU A 31 -21.78 1.38 10.40
C LEU A 31 -22.99 2.07 11.05
N ARG A 32 -24.06 1.33 11.35
CA ARG A 32 -25.23 1.87 12.09
C ARG A 32 -24.85 2.26 13.52
N GLN A 33 -24.08 1.43 14.20
CA GLN A 33 -23.65 1.67 15.58
C GLN A 33 -22.75 2.90 15.69
N LYS A 34 -21.75 3.03 14.81
CA LYS A 34 -20.80 4.15 14.83
C LYS A 34 -21.35 5.40 14.14
N GLY A 35 -22.26 5.23 13.17
CA GLY A 35 -22.84 6.29 12.36
C GLY A 35 -21.91 6.82 11.26
N VAL A 36 -20.63 7.02 11.59
CA VAL A 36 -19.54 7.42 10.70
C VAL A 36 -18.32 6.58 11.03
N VAL A 37 -17.64 6.04 10.01
CA VAL A 37 -16.45 5.21 10.16
C VAL A 37 -15.39 5.69 9.18
N SER A 38 -14.15 5.86 9.66
CA SER A 38 -13.01 6.21 8.80
C SER A 38 -12.75 5.11 7.77
N VAL A 39 -12.33 5.50 6.57
CA VAL A 39 -11.99 4.56 5.50
C VAL A 39 -10.49 4.58 5.25
N ALA A 40 -9.90 3.40 5.14
CA ALA A 40 -8.60 3.19 4.54
C ALA A 40 -8.82 2.56 3.15
N LEU A 41 -8.14 3.08 2.13
CA LEU A 41 -8.21 2.51 0.79
C LEU A 41 -7.06 1.51 0.64
N VAL A 42 -7.38 0.26 0.29
CA VAL A 42 -6.36 -0.71 -0.12
C VAL A 42 -5.96 -0.40 -1.57
N THR A 43 -4.66 -0.22 -1.78
CA THR A 43 -4.02 0.08 -3.06
C THR A 43 -3.27 -1.17 -3.56
N PRO A 44 -2.66 -1.17 -4.76
CA PRO A 44 -1.78 -2.25 -5.21
C PRO A 44 -0.62 -2.55 -4.23
N TYR A 45 -0.15 -1.55 -3.49
CA TYR A 45 0.94 -1.67 -2.52
C TYR A 45 0.48 -2.08 -1.12
N GLY A 46 -0.80 -1.86 -0.81
CA GLY A 46 -1.35 -2.04 0.53
C GLY A 46 -2.27 -0.90 0.93
N ALA A 47 -2.74 -0.95 2.18
CA ALA A 47 -3.63 0.06 2.72
C ALA A 47 -2.94 1.42 2.87
N THR A 48 -3.64 2.48 2.46
CA THR A 48 -3.26 3.86 2.72
C THR A 48 -4.33 4.54 3.56
N LYS A 49 -3.90 5.44 4.45
CA LYS A 49 -4.80 6.35 5.14
C LYS A 49 -5.53 7.19 4.09
N SER A 50 -6.79 7.46 4.34
CA SER A 50 -7.56 8.35 3.49
C SER A 50 -8.45 9.24 4.35
N ASP A 51 -8.81 10.39 3.80
CA ASP A 51 -9.76 11.29 4.44
C ASP A 51 -11.21 10.93 4.12
N PHE A 52 -11.45 9.73 3.55
CA PHE A 52 -12.79 9.22 3.27
C PHE A 52 -13.47 8.71 4.53
N PHE A 53 -14.80 8.85 4.56
CA PHE A 53 -15.63 8.31 5.62
C PHE A 53 -16.79 7.51 5.03
N ALA A 54 -17.01 6.32 5.56
CA ALA A 54 -18.27 5.61 5.39
C ALA A 54 -19.30 6.23 6.34
N VAL A 55 -20.46 6.59 5.80
CA VAL A 55 -21.52 7.30 6.53
C VAL A 55 -22.83 6.57 6.39
N SER A 56 -23.47 6.31 7.54
CA SER A 56 -24.77 5.66 7.64
C SER A 56 -25.88 6.51 7.01
N ARG A 57 -26.94 5.86 6.52
CA ARG A 57 -28.12 6.49 5.89
C ARG A 57 -28.84 7.53 6.76
N ASP A 58 -28.76 7.39 8.08
CA ASP A 58 -29.37 8.23 9.11
C ASP A 58 -28.39 9.27 9.69
N ARG A 59 -27.22 9.42 9.06
CA ARG A 59 -26.16 10.34 9.48
C ARG A 59 -25.62 11.15 8.31
N LYS A 60 -24.95 12.25 8.66
CA LYS A 60 -24.12 13.05 7.77
C LYS A 60 -22.80 13.38 8.45
N LEU A 61 -21.76 13.63 7.66
CA LEU A 61 -20.49 14.14 8.15
C LEU A 61 -20.62 15.64 8.43
N GLY A 62 -20.57 16.00 9.72
CA GLY A 62 -20.68 17.36 10.22
C GLY A 62 -19.36 18.12 10.21
N LYS A 63 -19.35 19.30 10.86
CA LYS A 63 -18.11 20.08 11.04
C LYS A 63 -17.08 19.27 11.84
N GLY A 64 -15.82 19.29 11.40
CA GLY A 64 -14.74 18.52 12.04
C GLY A 64 -14.88 17.01 11.89
N GLN A 65 -15.54 16.52 10.83
CA GLN A 65 -15.70 15.10 10.50
C GLN A 65 -16.47 14.27 11.56
N LYS A 66 -17.31 14.92 12.36
CA LYS A 66 -18.12 14.24 13.39
C LYS A 66 -19.46 13.74 12.83
N PRO A 67 -20.01 12.63 13.35
CA PRO A 67 -21.35 12.16 12.98
C PRO A 67 -22.43 13.12 13.48
N GLU A 68 -23.24 13.65 12.56
CA GLU A 68 -24.46 14.41 12.88
C GLU A 68 -25.69 13.63 12.40
N PRO A 69 -26.86 13.74 13.08
CA PRO A 69 -28.12 13.24 12.55
C PRO A 69 -28.42 13.84 11.16
N GLY A 70 -28.89 13.01 10.23
CA GLY A 70 -29.30 13.45 8.91
C GLY A 70 -30.15 12.40 8.20
N GLN A 71 -31.04 12.79 7.29
CA GLN A 71 -31.89 11.87 6.55
C GLN A 71 -31.47 11.80 5.09
N VAL A 72 -30.33 11.15 4.82
CA VAL A 72 -29.80 11.03 3.45
C VAL A 72 -30.30 9.75 2.76
N GLY A 73 -30.81 8.78 3.52
CA GLY A 73 -31.51 7.61 2.98
C GLY A 73 -30.60 6.50 2.45
N HIS A 74 -29.30 6.76 2.27
CA HIS A 74 -28.33 5.80 1.74
C HIS A 74 -27.02 5.77 2.52
N ASP A 75 -26.48 4.55 2.66
CA ASP A 75 -25.11 4.32 3.11
C ASP A 75 -24.16 4.71 1.99
N ARG A 76 -23.10 5.45 2.32
CA ARG A 76 -22.26 6.07 1.29
C ARG A 76 -20.86 6.34 1.78
N VAL A 77 -19.96 6.57 0.84
CA VAL A 77 -18.65 7.17 1.12
C VAL A 77 -18.72 8.67 0.89
N GLN A 78 -18.34 9.45 1.90
CA GLN A 78 -18.17 10.90 1.79
C GLN A 78 -16.67 11.24 1.75
N GLN A 79 -16.35 12.32 1.05
CA GLN A 79 -14.96 12.75 0.81
C GLN A 79 -14.22 13.21 2.06
N GLY A 80 -14.92 13.66 3.11
CA GLY A 80 -14.25 14.26 4.27
C GLY A 80 -13.36 15.43 3.85
N TYR A 81 -12.04 15.30 4.08
CA TYR A 81 -11.02 16.25 3.61
C TYR A 81 -10.31 15.81 2.32
N ALA A 82 -10.69 14.69 1.72
CA ALA A 82 -10.05 14.16 0.53
C ALA A 82 -10.25 15.10 -0.67
N GLY A 83 -9.19 15.33 -1.43
CA GLY A 83 -9.21 16.20 -2.62
C GLY A 83 -9.98 15.64 -3.82
N GLN A 84 -10.44 14.39 -3.77
CA GLN A 84 -11.16 13.73 -4.86
C GLN A 84 -12.16 12.69 -4.31
N SER A 85 -13.02 12.12 -5.16
CA SER A 85 -13.94 11.05 -4.73
C SER A 85 -13.22 9.71 -4.55
N ILE A 86 -13.82 8.77 -3.82
CA ILE A 86 -13.22 7.44 -3.65
C ILE A 86 -13.04 6.70 -4.99
N GLY A 87 -13.97 6.87 -5.95
CA GLY A 87 -13.81 6.26 -7.27
C GLY A 87 -12.63 6.83 -8.05
N GLU A 88 -12.40 8.15 -7.98
CA GLU A 88 -11.21 8.77 -8.58
C GLU A 88 -9.92 8.31 -7.89
N ALA A 89 -9.93 8.17 -6.57
CA ALA A 89 -8.81 7.61 -5.82
C ALA A 89 -8.52 6.15 -6.22
N ILE A 90 -9.54 5.30 -6.35
CA ILE A 90 -9.40 3.92 -6.84
C ILE A 90 -8.82 3.92 -8.26
N ARG A 91 -9.35 4.77 -9.16
CA ARG A 91 -8.83 4.89 -10.53
C ARG A 91 -7.35 5.25 -10.53
N HIS A 92 -6.98 6.24 -9.74
CA HIS A 92 -5.60 6.71 -9.64
C HIS A 92 -4.68 5.59 -9.15
N TRP A 93 -4.97 5.00 -7.99
CA TRP A 93 -4.13 3.96 -7.38
C TRP A 93 -3.96 2.72 -8.23
N TYR A 94 -5.02 2.27 -8.90
CA TYR A 94 -5.00 1.07 -9.73
C TYR A 94 -4.76 1.36 -11.20
N ASN A 95 -4.44 2.61 -11.57
CA ASN A 95 -4.25 3.05 -12.96
C ASN A 95 -5.37 2.58 -13.90
N LEU A 96 -6.63 2.71 -13.46
CA LEU A 96 -7.78 2.24 -14.22
C LEU A 96 -8.14 3.24 -15.34
N PRO A 97 -8.80 2.79 -16.42
CA PRO A 97 -9.22 3.67 -17.51
C PRO A 97 -10.12 4.82 -17.07
N SER A 98 -10.11 5.90 -17.84
CA SER A 98 -11.01 7.03 -17.65
C SER A 98 -12.46 6.67 -17.98
N GLY A 99 -13.39 7.50 -17.50
CA GLY A 99 -14.85 7.31 -17.64
C GLY A 99 -15.56 7.24 -16.29
N ASP A 100 -16.87 7.37 -16.31
CA ASP A 100 -17.69 7.23 -15.10
C ASP A 100 -17.85 5.75 -14.76
N PHE A 101 -17.67 5.42 -13.48
CA PHE A 101 -17.97 4.09 -12.98
C PHE A 101 -19.48 3.91 -12.94
N GLU A 102 -19.95 2.75 -13.37
CA GLU A 102 -21.28 2.29 -13.01
C GLU A 102 -21.23 1.68 -11.60
N ARG A 103 -20.23 0.83 -11.39
CA ARG A 103 -20.13 -0.06 -10.23
C ARG A 103 -18.67 -0.40 -9.96
N ILE A 104 -18.31 -0.43 -8.68
CA ILE A 104 -17.03 -0.95 -8.20
C ILE A 104 -17.34 -1.98 -7.12
N ASP A 105 -17.04 -3.25 -7.36
CA ASP A 105 -17.18 -4.27 -6.33
C ASP A 105 -16.05 -4.12 -5.34
N VAL A 106 -16.39 -4.17 -4.06
CA VAL A 106 -15.43 -3.97 -2.98
C VAL A 106 -15.61 -5.04 -1.92
N ASP A 107 -14.52 -5.34 -1.24
CA ASP A 107 -14.52 -6.01 0.05
C ASP A 107 -14.28 -4.97 1.16
N ILE A 108 -14.81 -5.21 2.35
CA ILE A 108 -14.64 -4.32 3.51
C ILE A 108 -14.23 -5.16 4.72
N GLU A 109 -13.00 -4.95 5.18
CA GLU A 109 -12.52 -5.47 6.45
C GLU A 109 -12.64 -4.38 7.53
N ILE A 110 -13.11 -4.77 8.72
CA ILE A 110 -13.18 -3.89 9.88
C ILE A 110 -11.99 -4.19 10.78
N PHE A 111 -11.10 -3.21 10.93
CA PHE A 111 -9.90 -3.36 11.76
C PHE A 111 -9.62 -2.04 12.48
N GLU A 112 -9.43 -2.08 13.80
CA GLU A 112 -9.14 -0.91 14.65
C GLU A 112 -10.07 0.29 14.38
N ASP A 113 -11.39 0.03 14.34
CA ASP A 113 -12.43 1.01 14.07
C ASP A 113 -12.37 1.70 12.69
N VAL A 114 -11.68 1.09 11.72
CA VAL A 114 -11.52 1.59 10.34
C VAL A 114 -12.05 0.57 9.34
N PHE A 115 -12.66 1.06 8.26
CA PHE A 115 -13.06 0.25 7.12
C PHE A 115 -11.95 0.22 6.07
N TYR A 116 -11.33 -0.95 5.90
CA TYR A 116 -10.37 -1.22 4.84
C TYR A 116 -11.13 -1.63 3.59
N ILE A 117 -11.29 -0.69 2.65
CA ILE A 117 -12.00 -0.93 1.39
C ILE A 117 -11.01 -1.46 0.36
N THR A 118 -11.25 -2.69 -0.10
CA THR A 118 -10.45 -3.34 -1.15
C THR A 118 -11.25 -3.42 -2.45
N PRO A 119 -10.88 -2.70 -3.51
CA PRO A 119 -11.50 -2.85 -4.83
C PRO A 119 -11.22 -4.23 -5.42
N LEU A 120 -12.27 -4.89 -5.93
CA LEU A 120 -12.21 -6.25 -6.49
C LEU A 120 -12.45 -6.25 -7.99
N TYR A 121 -13.44 -5.47 -8.44
CA TYR A 121 -13.82 -5.37 -9.84
C TYR A 121 -14.36 -3.97 -10.13
N TYR A 122 -14.30 -3.53 -11.38
CA TYR A 122 -14.98 -2.31 -11.82
C TYR A 122 -15.80 -2.55 -13.09
N LYS A 123 -16.85 -1.73 -13.26
CA LYS A 123 -17.61 -1.62 -14.50
C LYS A 123 -17.81 -0.14 -14.80
N LEU A 124 -17.47 0.28 -16.02
CA LEU A 124 -17.73 1.64 -16.51
C LEU A 124 -19.16 1.75 -17.05
N ALA A 125 -19.75 2.95 -17.00
CA ALA A 125 -21.15 3.19 -17.43
C ALA A 125 -21.45 2.81 -18.89
N HIS A 126 -20.46 2.85 -19.77
CA HIS A 126 -20.58 2.42 -21.17
C HIS A 126 -19.90 1.07 -21.45
N GLY A 127 -19.36 0.44 -20.41
CA GLY A 127 -18.67 -0.84 -20.49
C GLY A 127 -19.67 -2.00 -20.47
N ARG A 128 -19.49 -2.95 -21.39
CA ARG A 128 -20.34 -4.15 -21.45
C ARG A 128 -20.02 -5.19 -20.36
N LYS A 129 -18.81 -5.17 -19.82
CA LYS A 129 -18.31 -6.20 -18.90
C LYS A 129 -17.72 -5.59 -17.63
N GLN A 130 -17.88 -6.32 -16.55
CA GLN A 130 -17.16 -6.11 -15.31
C GLN A 130 -15.73 -6.66 -15.46
N VAL A 131 -14.73 -5.91 -15.00
CA VAL A 131 -13.30 -6.21 -15.15
C VAL A 131 -12.68 -6.42 -13.77
N PRO A 132 -11.93 -7.51 -13.54
CA PRO A 132 -11.23 -7.73 -12.27
C PRO A 132 -10.14 -6.70 -12.05
N ILE A 133 -10.00 -6.27 -10.80
CA ILE A 133 -8.87 -5.46 -10.32
C ILE A 133 -7.88 -6.44 -9.70
N ARG A 134 -6.63 -6.41 -10.18
CA ARG A 134 -5.60 -7.32 -9.70
C ARG A 134 -5.30 -7.06 -8.23
N ARG A 135 -5.26 -8.13 -7.43
CA ARG A 135 -4.80 -8.11 -6.03
C ARG A 135 -3.53 -8.91 -5.90
N ILE A 136 -2.57 -8.36 -5.18
CA ILE A 136 -1.30 -9.01 -4.89
C ILE A 136 -1.15 -8.99 -3.37
N PRO A 137 -1.31 -10.14 -2.68
CA PRO A 137 -0.98 -10.20 -1.26
C PRO A 137 0.51 -9.94 -1.07
N ASN A 138 0.89 -9.35 0.07
CA ASN A 138 2.29 -9.07 0.41
C ASN A 138 3.05 -8.41 -0.74
N SER A 139 2.43 -7.38 -1.35
CA SER A 139 2.86 -6.85 -2.64
C SER A 139 4.23 -6.18 -2.63
N LEU A 140 4.77 -5.86 -1.45
CA LEU A 140 6.09 -5.26 -1.30
C LEU A 140 7.14 -6.24 -0.79
N THR A 141 6.74 -7.48 -0.47
CA THR A 141 7.66 -8.48 0.08
C THR A 141 8.60 -9.03 -1.01
N PHE A 142 9.89 -9.03 -0.70
CA PHE A 142 10.97 -9.66 -1.46
C PHE A 142 11.86 -10.42 -0.47
N THR A 143 11.73 -11.74 -0.42
CA THR A 143 12.50 -12.64 0.46
C THR A 143 12.87 -13.90 -0.31
N ARG A 144 13.79 -14.70 0.24
CA ARG A 144 14.15 -16.02 -0.30
C ARG A 144 12.95 -16.95 -0.49
N HIS A 145 11.96 -16.86 0.40
CA HIS A 145 10.79 -17.74 0.40
C HIS A 145 9.62 -17.21 -0.42
N TYR A 146 9.56 -15.90 -0.61
CA TYR A 146 8.50 -15.25 -1.34
C TYR A 146 8.99 -13.98 -2.02
N ILE A 147 8.86 -13.95 -3.35
CA ILE A 147 9.08 -12.75 -4.17
C ILE A 147 7.71 -12.32 -4.70
N SER A 148 7.30 -11.10 -4.38
CA SER A 148 6.03 -10.59 -4.88
C SER A 148 6.01 -10.51 -6.41
N PRO A 149 4.91 -10.91 -7.08
CA PRO A 149 4.75 -10.67 -8.51
C PRO A 149 4.93 -9.20 -8.91
N LEU A 150 4.63 -8.26 -8.01
CA LEU A 150 4.80 -6.83 -8.26
C LEU A 150 6.29 -6.46 -8.41
N TRP A 151 7.16 -7.08 -7.62
CA TRP A 151 8.62 -6.94 -7.74
C TRP A 151 9.13 -7.57 -9.03
N THR A 152 8.75 -8.82 -9.33
CA THR A 152 9.21 -9.49 -10.56
C THR A 152 8.84 -8.70 -11.82
N GLU A 153 7.62 -8.17 -11.87
CA GLU A 153 7.17 -7.32 -12.98
C GLU A 153 7.91 -6.00 -13.03
N GLN A 154 8.16 -5.37 -11.87
CA GLN A 154 8.92 -4.14 -11.79
C GLN A 154 10.35 -4.31 -12.30
N LEU A 155 11.05 -5.35 -11.87
CA LEU A 155 12.43 -5.63 -12.32
C LEU A 155 12.45 -5.88 -13.83
N ALA A 156 11.52 -6.68 -14.36
CA ALA A 156 11.42 -6.92 -15.80
C ALA A 156 11.10 -5.64 -16.60
N ASP A 157 10.25 -4.75 -16.07
CA ASP A 157 9.93 -3.47 -16.70
C ASP A 157 11.13 -2.51 -16.68
N VAL A 158 11.85 -2.43 -15.57
CA VAL A 158 13.07 -1.62 -15.44
C VAL A 158 14.14 -2.10 -16.41
N GLU A 159 14.40 -3.41 -16.48
CA GLU A 159 15.41 -3.97 -17.38
C GLU A 159 15.05 -3.73 -18.86
N ARG A 160 13.76 -3.80 -19.20
CA ARG A 160 13.30 -3.51 -20.56
C ARG A 160 13.57 -2.07 -20.98
N HIS A 161 13.43 -1.10 -20.07
CA HIS A 161 13.58 0.32 -20.38
C HIS A 161 15.01 0.84 -20.15
N ASN A 162 15.76 0.22 -19.26
CA ASN A 162 17.11 0.61 -18.86
C ASN A 162 18.01 -0.63 -18.76
N LYS A 163 18.37 -1.21 -19.91
CA LYS A 163 19.12 -2.47 -19.97
C LYS A 163 20.39 -2.43 -19.12
N GLY A 164 20.58 -3.44 -18.28
CA GLY A 164 21.73 -3.60 -17.38
C GLY A 164 21.61 -2.88 -16.04
N ILE A 165 20.63 -1.98 -15.85
CA ILE A 165 20.50 -1.27 -14.57
C ILE A 165 20.06 -2.21 -13.45
N VAL A 166 19.25 -3.23 -13.76
CA VAL A 166 18.80 -4.19 -12.76
C VAL A 166 20.00 -4.99 -12.28
N HIS A 167 20.76 -5.59 -13.20
CA HIS A 167 21.96 -6.34 -12.87
C HIS A 167 22.95 -5.49 -12.04
N TRP A 168 23.30 -4.28 -12.51
CA TRP A 168 24.19 -3.38 -11.77
C TRP A 168 23.68 -3.07 -10.35
N SER A 169 22.38 -2.76 -10.21
CA SER A 169 21.79 -2.44 -8.91
C SER A 169 21.84 -3.64 -7.96
N LEU A 170 21.57 -4.84 -8.46
CA LEU A 170 21.64 -6.06 -7.67
C LEU A 170 23.10 -6.38 -7.27
N GLU A 171 24.08 -6.23 -8.17
CA GLU A 171 25.51 -6.40 -7.84
C GLU A 171 25.96 -5.46 -6.72
N GLU A 172 25.57 -4.17 -6.77
CA GLU A 172 25.90 -3.20 -5.73
C GLU A 172 25.25 -3.56 -4.39
N ILE A 173 24.00 -4.02 -4.41
CA ILE A 173 23.32 -4.57 -3.23
C ILE A 173 24.11 -5.75 -2.66
N CYS A 174 24.69 -6.61 -3.51
CA CYS A 174 25.47 -7.76 -3.05
C CYS A 174 26.79 -7.41 -2.40
N ARG A 175 27.46 -6.36 -2.88
CA ARG A 175 28.65 -5.84 -2.20
C ARG A 175 28.29 -5.38 -0.79
N ILE A 176 27.18 -4.64 -0.66
CA ILE A 176 26.70 -4.17 0.65
C ILE A 176 26.35 -5.36 1.56
N VAL A 177 25.56 -6.33 1.08
CA VAL A 177 25.17 -7.49 1.88
C VAL A 177 26.37 -8.33 2.32
N ALA A 178 27.37 -8.50 1.45
CA ALA A 178 28.58 -9.25 1.76
C ALA A 178 29.28 -8.71 3.01
N ASP A 179 29.28 -7.39 3.20
CA ASP A 179 29.87 -6.72 4.37
C ASP A 179 29.18 -7.10 5.67
N HIS A 180 27.88 -7.43 5.62
CA HIS A 180 27.06 -7.78 6.79
C HIS A 180 27.06 -9.28 7.12
N ARG A 181 27.63 -10.12 6.25
CA ARG A 181 27.71 -11.58 6.48
C ARG A 181 28.60 -11.91 7.68
N PRO A 182 28.32 -12.99 8.44
CA PRO A 182 29.12 -13.36 9.62
C PRO A 182 30.62 -13.55 9.36
N LYS A 183 31.00 -13.92 8.13
CA LYS A 183 32.39 -14.14 7.70
C LYS A 183 33.10 -12.87 7.20
N SER A 184 32.40 -11.73 7.17
CA SER A 184 32.98 -10.45 6.76
C SER A 184 34.10 -10.05 7.70
N ARG A 185 35.17 -9.49 7.13
CA ARG A 185 36.33 -8.97 7.89
C ARG A 185 36.23 -7.47 8.13
N ILE A 186 35.13 -6.83 7.71
CA ILE A 186 34.97 -5.38 7.85
C ILE A 186 34.70 -5.05 9.32
N PRO A 187 35.60 -4.29 9.98
CA PRO A 187 35.40 -3.91 11.36
C PRO A 187 34.28 -2.89 11.47
N HIS A 188 33.51 -2.96 12.56
CA HIS A 188 32.51 -1.96 12.95
C HIS A 188 31.29 -1.77 12.03
N ILE A 189 30.96 -2.71 11.14
CA ILE A 189 29.72 -2.63 10.33
C ILE A 189 28.46 -2.54 11.22
N GLN A 190 27.63 -1.54 10.98
CA GLN A 190 26.40 -1.21 11.72
C GLN A 190 25.15 -1.40 10.85
N GLU A 191 23.96 -1.47 11.46
CA GLU A 191 22.70 -1.56 10.70
C GLU A 191 22.48 -0.41 9.70
N PRO A 192 22.78 0.87 10.04
CA PRO A 192 22.64 1.98 9.10
C PRO A 192 23.51 1.87 7.85
N ASP A 193 24.54 1.02 7.84
CA ASP A 193 25.36 0.80 6.62
C ASP A 193 24.56 0.16 5.48
N LEU A 194 23.36 -0.39 5.77
CA LEU A 194 22.40 -0.83 4.73
C LEU A 194 21.82 0.35 3.93
N LEU A 195 21.90 1.60 4.43
CA LEU A 195 21.51 2.80 3.68
C LEU A 195 22.33 2.99 2.41
N ARG A 196 23.51 2.36 2.30
CA ARG A 196 24.29 2.32 1.06
C ARG A 196 23.49 1.71 -0.11
N ALA A 197 22.47 0.90 0.19
CA ALA A 197 21.58 0.33 -0.83
C ALA A 197 20.59 1.34 -1.40
N SER A 198 20.50 2.57 -0.85
CA SER A 198 19.55 3.60 -1.28
C SER A 198 19.62 3.92 -2.76
N GLY A 199 20.83 4.10 -3.31
CA GLY A 199 21.03 4.37 -4.74
C GLY A 199 20.56 3.21 -5.63
N PRO A 200 21.09 1.99 -5.45
CA PRO A 200 20.64 0.81 -6.17
C PRO A 200 19.12 0.56 -6.05
N LEU A 201 18.55 0.63 -4.85
CA LEU A 201 17.11 0.44 -4.63
C LEU A 201 16.27 1.50 -5.35
N ALA A 202 16.76 2.74 -5.47
CA ALA A 202 16.05 3.80 -6.17
C ALA A 202 15.89 3.49 -7.66
N HIS A 203 16.90 2.86 -8.30
CA HIS A 203 16.77 2.39 -9.68
C HIS A 203 15.71 1.29 -9.84
N LEU A 204 15.49 0.50 -8.79
CA LEU A 204 14.47 -0.56 -8.77
C LEU A 204 13.07 -0.04 -8.40
N GLY A 205 12.92 1.26 -8.12
CA GLY A 205 11.64 1.90 -7.80
C GLY A 205 11.38 2.09 -6.31
N LEU A 206 12.38 1.92 -5.44
CA LEU A 206 12.29 2.16 -4.00
C LEU A 206 13.27 3.25 -3.56
N LYS A 207 12.74 4.42 -3.20
CA LYS A 207 13.52 5.55 -2.71
C LYS A 207 13.40 5.66 -1.19
N LEU A 208 14.51 5.43 -0.49
CA LEU A 208 14.56 5.61 0.97
C LEU A 208 14.37 7.08 1.34
N GLY A 209 13.59 7.30 2.41
CA GLY A 209 13.48 8.63 3.05
C GLY A 209 14.73 8.99 3.85
N ALA A 210 14.72 10.16 4.48
CA ALA A 210 15.80 10.55 5.40
C ALA A 210 15.86 9.59 6.60
N TYR A 211 17.08 9.18 6.97
CA TYR A 211 17.31 8.38 8.16
C TYR A 211 17.20 9.24 9.41
N VAL A 212 16.25 8.92 10.29
CA VAL A 212 15.97 9.72 11.51
C VAL A 212 16.34 9.03 12.82
N GLY A 213 16.58 7.71 12.81
CA GLY A 213 16.99 6.93 13.98
C GLY A 213 16.00 6.91 15.16
N LYS A 214 14.78 7.43 14.97
CA LYS A 214 13.72 7.49 15.99
C LYS A 214 12.40 7.07 15.38
N GLY A 215 11.74 6.09 16.02
CA GLY A 215 10.51 5.52 15.46
C GLY A 215 10.88 4.53 14.37
N TYR A 216 10.30 4.71 13.18
CA TYR A 216 10.80 4.06 11.97
C TYR A 216 12.02 4.81 11.44
N ASP A 217 13.04 4.06 11.02
CA ASP A 217 14.30 4.61 10.52
C ASP A 217 14.11 5.58 9.34
N CYS A 218 13.23 5.26 8.40
CA CYS A 218 12.94 6.08 7.21
C CYS A 218 11.42 6.26 7.02
N VAL A 219 10.86 7.35 7.53
CA VAL A 219 9.39 7.59 7.58
C VAL A 219 8.79 7.90 6.20
N GLU A 220 9.54 8.55 5.31
CA GLU A 220 9.07 8.98 3.99
C GLU A 220 9.68 8.13 2.85
N THR A 221 9.73 6.81 3.02
CA THR A 221 10.17 5.91 1.95
C THR A 221 9.10 5.84 0.86
N SER A 222 9.49 6.06 -0.39
CA SER A 222 8.58 6.10 -1.54
C SER A 222 8.82 4.93 -2.48
N LEU A 223 7.75 4.21 -2.85
CA LEU A 223 7.78 3.15 -3.84
C LEU A 223 6.97 3.55 -5.06
N GLN A 224 7.54 3.41 -6.24
CA GLN A 224 6.85 3.64 -7.50
C GLN A 224 7.21 2.52 -8.47
N PHE A 225 6.29 1.58 -8.61
CA PHE A 225 6.45 0.39 -9.44
C PHE A 225 5.49 0.47 -10.62
N LEU A 226 5.96 0.03 -11.77
CA LEU A 226 5.23 0.02 -13.02
C LEU A 226 4.67 1.42 -13.30
N ARG A 227 3.35 1.50 -13.55
CA ARG A 227 2.62 2.75 -13.81
C ARG A 227 1.69 3.12 -12.66
N TYR A 228 1.86 2.51 -11.49
CA TYR A 228 1.08 2.88 -10.32
C TYR A 228 1.62 4.18 -9.70
N PRO A 229 0.78 4.94 -8.97
CA PRO A 229 1.23 6.12 -8.26
C PRO A 229 2.28 5.80 -7.20
N ALA A 230 3.10 6.79 -6.85
CA ALA A 230 4.03 6.65 -5.74
C ALA A 230 3.31 6.39 -4.42
N TYR A 231 3.80 5.42 -3.65
CA TYR A 231 3.28 5.02 -2.35
C TYR A 231 4.31 5.30 -1.26
N THR A 232 3.94 6.12 -0.29
CA THR A 232 4.79 6.43 0.86
C THR A 232 4.51 5.46 2.01
N VAL A 233 5.57 4.93 2.60
CA VAL A 233 5.51 3.92 3.64
C VAL A 233 6.64 4.14 4.66
N PRO A 234 6.39 3.96 5.96
CA PRO A 234 7.46 3.91 6.94
C PRO A 234 8.29 2.64 6.75
N LEU A 235 9.61 2.79 6.89
CA LEU A 235 10.58 1.69 6.74
C LEU A 235 11.51 1.62 7.94
N GLU A 236 11.72 0.41 8.43
CA GLU A 236 12.71 0.08 9.46
C GLU A 236 13.89 -0.66 8.81
N ILE A 237 15.11 -0.30 9.22
CA ILE A 237 16.34 -0.96 8.79
C ILE A 237 16.76 -1.92 9.89
N LYS A 238 17.02 -3.17 9.52
CA LYS A 238 17.49 -4.20 10.45
C LYS A 238 18.59 -5.02 9.82
N LYS A 239 19.60 -5.45 10.58
CA LYS A 239 20.52 -6.47 10.07
C LYS A 239 19.79 -7.79 9.85
N ARG A 240 18.95 -8.19 10.82
CA ARG A 240 18.11 -9.39 10.78
C ARG A 240 16.67 -9.03 11.06
N SER A 241 15.73 -9.53 10.28
CA SER A 241 14.32 -9.16 10.45
C SER A 241 13.73 -9.59 11.80
N ARG A 242 14.26 -10.66 12.45
CA ARG A 242 13.82 -11.06 13.80
C ARG A 242 13.99 -9.96 14.86
N ASP A 243 14.87 -9.00 14.62
CA ASP A 243 15.15 -7.90 15.56
C ASP A 243 14.06 -6.79 15.50
N PHE A 244 13.01 -6.97 14.66
CA PHE A 244 11.88 -6.04 14.51
C PHE A 244 10.83 -6.11 15.63
N GLN A 245 10.87 -7.12 16.51
CA GLN A 245 9.85 -7.40 17.54
C GLN A 245 9.48 -6.20 18.44
N TYR A 246 10.41 -5.28 18.69
CA TYR A 246 10.14 -4.10 19.53
C TYR A 246 9.28 -3.06 18.79
N GLN A 247 9.55 -2.84 17.50
CA GLN A 247 8.84 -1.90 16.63
C GLN A 247 7.44 -2.41 16.28
N GLU A 248 7.24 -3.73 16.23
CA GLU A 248 5.91 -4.35 16.08
C GLU A 248 4.91 -3.85 17.13
N LYS A 249 5.35 -3.65 18.39
CA LYS A 249 4.46 -3.16 19.47
C LYS A 249 4.02 -1.70 19.30
N LYS A 250 4.72 -0.95 18.44
CA LYS A 250 4.42 0.44 18.09
C LYS A 250 3.55 0.52 16.83
N TYR A 251 3.57 -0.52 16.01
CA TYR A 251 2.77 -0.63 14.80
C TYR A 251 1.26 -0.67 15.10
N GLY A 252 0.43 -0.12 14.19
CA GLY A 252 -1.04 -0.10 14.30
C GLY A 252 -1.63 1.01 15.19
N LYS A 253 -0.98 1.38 16.30
CA LYS A 253 -1.61 2.26 17.32
C LYS A 253 -1.87 3.71 16.91
N ALA A 254 -1.20 4.21 15.87
CA ALA A 254 -1.38 5.56 15.34
C ALA A 254 -1.30 5.63 13.81
N GLU A 255 -0.75 4.60 13.16
CA GLU A 255 -0.48 4.55 11.74
C GLU A 255 -1.17 3.32 11.11
N LEU A 256 -2.32 3.57 10.51
CA LEU A 256 -3.14 2.60 9.76
C LEU A 256 -2.50 2.13 8.43
N SER A 257 -1.24 2.50 8.18
CA SER A 257 -0.51 2.22 6.95
C SER A 257 0.38 1.00 7.12
N ARG A 258 0.55 0.24 6.03
CA ARG A 258 1.58 -0.80 5.88
C ARG A 258 2.95 -0.26 6.33
N ALA A 259 3.86 -1.12 6.80
CA ALA A 259 5.26 -0.74 7.00
C ALA A 259 6.21 -1.72 6.31
N LEU A 260 7.45 -1.29 6.10
CA LEU A 260 8.49 -2.10 5.50
C LEU A 260 9.60 -2.39 6.49
N VAL A 261 10.15 -3.60 6.42
CA VAL A 261 11.44 -3.93 7.01
C VAL A 261 12.43 -4.16 5.88
N LEU A 262 13.45 -3.31 5.80
CA LEU A 262 14.61 -3.55 4.95
C LEU A 262 15.65 -4.27 5.78
N CYS A 263 16.02 -5.49 5.38
CA CYS A 263 17.02 -6.24 6.11
C CYS A 263 18.07 -6.90 5.24
N ALA A 264 19.26 -7.12 5.83
CA ALA A 264 20.26 -7.93 5.16
C ALA A 264 19.80 -9.39 5.04
N PHE A 265 19.28 -9.96 6.15
CA PHE A 265 18.86 -11.36 6.21
C PHE A 265 17.46 -11.48 6.82
N HIS A 266 16.58 -12.21 6.15
CA HIS A 266 15.24 -12.49 6.67
C HIS A 266 15.24 -13.78 7.49
N ASP A 267 14.85 -13.67 8.75
CA ASP A 267 14.76 -14.78 9.71
C ASP A 267 13.63 -14.61 10.74
N HIS A 268 12.65 -13.76 10.42
CA HIS A 268 11.46 -13.58 11.24
C HIS A 268 10.41 -14.63 10.87
N GLU A 269 9.99 -15.45 11.82
CA GLU A 269 9.14 -16.63 11.56
C GLU A 269 7.77 -16.27 10.97
N VAL A 270 7.09 -15.28 11.56
CA VAL A 270 5.75 -14.86 11.14
C VAL A 270 5.67 -13.34 11.13
N MET A 271 5.75 -12.74 9.95
CA MET A 271 5.58 -11.29 9.82
C MET A 271 4.12 -10.88 10.06
N PRO A 272 3.86 -9.77 10.77
CA PRO A 272 2.50 -9.25 10.90
C PRO A 272 1.87 -8.90 9.54
N LYS A 273 0.54 -9.06 9.42
CA LYS A 273 -0.23 -8.96 8.15
C LYS A 273 0.02 -7.70 7.30
N HIS A 274 0.42 -6.60 7.92
CA HIS A 274 0.64 -5.32 7.24
C HIS A 274 2.10 -4.88 7.25
N ILE A 275 3.02 -5.81 7.46
CA ILE A 275 4.46 -5.58 7.34
C ILE A 275 4.99 -6.43 6.18
N ASP A 276 5.63 -5.80 5.21
CA ASP A 276 6.40 -6.51 4.20
C ASP A 276 7.89 -6.44 4.50
N VAL A 277 8.63 -7.42 3.98
CA VAL A 277 10.08 -7.50 4.16
C VAL A 277 10.78 -7.42 2.82
N ILE A 278 11.83 -6.61 2.75
CA ILE A 278 12.76 -6.56 1.63
C ILE A 278 14.10 -7.08 2.14
N GLU A 279 14.43 -8.29 1.74
CA GLU A 279 15.67 -8.98 2.07
C GLU A 279 16.70 -8.72 0.98
N LEU A 280 17.75 -7.97 1.32
CA LEU A 280 18.82 -7.62 0.38
C LEU A 280 19.61 -8.85 -0.08
N ASP A 281 19.83 -9.85 0.78
CA ASP A 281 20.50 -11.09 0.38
C ASP A 281 19.65 -11.93 -0.58
N ALA A 282 18.31 -11.82 -0.53
CA ALA A 282 17.43 -12.45 -1.52
C ALA A 282 17.51 -11.73 -2.88
N LEU A 283 17.63 -10.40 -2.89
CA LEU A 283 17.85 -9.62 -4.10
C LEU A 283 19.14 -10.05 -4.80
N CYS A 284 20.19 -10.37 -4.03
CA CYS A 284 21.41 -10.98 -4.56
C CYS A 284 21.21 -12.36 -5.16
N GLU A 285 20.40 -13.16 -4.49
CA GLU A 285 19.79 -14.39 -4.98
C GLU A 285 19.41 -14.30 -6.46
N HIS A 286 18.64 -13.24 -6.66
CA HIS A 286 17.91 -12.98 -7.87
C HIS A 286 18.76 -12.39 -8.99
N ALA A 287 19.94 -11.82 -8.68
CA ALA A 287 20.86 -11.23 -9.66
C ALA A 287 21.20 -12.19 -10.81
N SER A 288 21.36 -13.48 -10.47
CA SER A 288 21.65 -14.56 -11.42
C SER A 288 20.61 -14.72 -12.56
N HIS A 289 19.40 -14.20 -12.41
CA HIS A 289 18.37 -14.22 -13.45
C HIS A 289 18.55 -13.14 -14.52
N PHE A 290 19.45 -12.18 -14.29
CA PHE A 290 19.74 -11.04 -15.16
C PHE A 290 21.16 -11.09 -15.74
N ASP A 291 21.87 -12.20 -15.55
CA ASP A 291 23.20 -12.44 -16.12
C ASP A 291 23.06 -12.77 -17.63
N THR A 292 22.91 -11.73 -18.47
CA THR A 292 22.95 -11.84 -19.95
C THR A 292 23.57 -10.63 -20.62
#